data_AF-A0A673KV77-F1
#
_entry.id   AF-A0A673KV77-F1
#
_cell.length_a   1.000
_cell.length_b   1.000
_cell.length_c   1.000
_cell.angle_alpha   90.00
_cell.angle_beta   90.00
_cell.angle_gamma   90.00
#
_symmetry.space_group_name_H-M   'P 1'
#
loop_
_entity.id
_entity.type
_entity.pdbx_description
1 polymer ?
#
loop_
_entity_poly.entity_id
_entity_poly.type
_entity_poly.pdbx_seq_one_letter_code
_entity_poly.pdbx_strand_id
1 'polypeptide(L)'
;EKKKGPSYQSANSSASEHRPVLYVEHRNLNPETELKRYFGARAVLGDQRSKQRQRQFHRCTWMTVFKETWPRFSRPGISMSLVESKDGIQRFTFEHNRDYQQVQFKFLDAVESMDPNNFVVLLQLNPYHIDSLLQLSDVCRIQEDQETARDLIERALYSFECAFHPVFSLTSGTCRLDYCRPENRAFYLVLFKHMIFLEKRGCPRTALEYCKLILSLDPDNDPLCMLLIFDFLCLRCREYTTLIRLYEEWEVHRNLSQLPNFSFSVALSYYHLSQQEDISPVENQQLKQKSNVLLQNALIMFPGALMPLLDLCTVQPDAVVSSHAFFGPSSQIGQPPALSELVSLYVGRCHSLWKEAGLMLWLEENVRKVLKRVDSHDPYLEDCQNKRKQRYQSAPRNIHRHVLMSEIKEATATLPLEVTTQPGMGFDPLPPLDSIVSYIRPERYYLNALKFSALYDTGLLMVRADFCAGSPSGLSLARLVSIYCTTRHSHQMLTQR
;
A
#
# COMPACT_ATOMS: atom_id res chain seq x y z
N GLU A 1 -31.24 -40.00 24.45
CA GLU A 1 -30.06 -40.15 23.58
C GLU A 1 -29.89 -38.95 22.65
N LYS A 2 -28.62 -38.52 22.47
CA LYS A 2 -28.05 -37.67 21.41
C LYS A 2 -28.56 -36.22 21.24
N LYS A 3 -27.96 -35.32 22.04
CA LYS A 3 -27.62 -33.95 21.58
C LYS A 3 -26.25 -34.01 20.89
N LYS A 4 -26.15 -33.57 19.62
CA LYS A 4 -24.88 -33.29 18.93
C LYS A 4 -24.71 -31.77 18.87
N GLY A 5 -23.77 -31.24 19.65
CA GLY A 5 -23.19 -29.91 19.41
C GLY A 5 -22.03 -30.02 18.40
N PRO A 6 -21.71 -28.97 17.65
CA PRO A 6 -20.56 -28.96 16.76
C PRO A 6 -19.28 -28.75 17.58
N SER A 7 -18.38 -29.73 17.58
CA SER A 7 -17.04 -29.58 18.16
C SER A 7 -16.18 -28.75 17.21
N TYR A 8 -15.68 -27.61 17.68
CA TYR A 8 -14.52 -26.96 17.09
C TYR A 8 -13.31 -27.85 17.32
N GLN A 9 -12.85 -28.55 16.27
CA GLN A 9 -11.61 -29.32 16.32
C GLN A 9 -10.44 -28.40 15.98
N SER A 10 -9.61 -28.18 17.00
CA SER A 10 -8.26 -27.60 16.94
C SER A 10 -7.30 -28.53 16.19
N ALA A 11 -7.39 -28.56 14.86
CA ALA A 11 -6.55 -29.40 14.00
C ALA A 11 -5.45 -28.62 13.24
N ASN A 12 -5.27 -27.31 13.49
CA ASN A 12 -4.38 -26.46 12.68
C ASN A 12 -3.07 -26.02 13.36
N SER A 13 -2.80 -26.38 14.62
CA SER A 13 -1.59 -25.88 15.31
C SER A 13 -0.30 -26.54 14.83
N SER A 14 -0.28 -27.87 14.62
CA SER A 14 0.97 -28.60 14.30
C SER A 14 1.48 -28.41 12.86
N ALA A 15 0.60 -28.12 11.90
CA ALA A 15 1.00 -27.88 10.50
C ALA A 15 1.56 -26.46 10.28
N SER A 16 1.34 -25.54 11.22
CA SER A 16 1.74 -24.13 11.11
C SER A 16 3.24 -23.92 11.39
N GLU A 17 3.83 -24.69 12.32
CA GLU A 17 5.21 -24.50 12.78
C GLU A 17 6.26 -24.79 11.69
N HIS A 18 5.96 -25.67 10.73
CA HIS A 18 6.92 -26.10 9.71
C HIS A 18 6.92 -25.22 8.44
N ARG A 19 5.91 -24.35 8.28
CA ARG A 19 5.82 -23.47 7.11
C ARG A 19 6.68 -22.22 7.31
N PRO A 20 7.31 -21.67 6.26
CA PRO A 20 7.98 -20.37 6.34
C PRO A 20 7.02 -19.28 6.83
N VAL A 21 7.51 -18.29 7.59
CA VAL A 21 6.68 -17.23 8.19
C VAL A 21 5.89 -16.43 7.13
N LEU A 22 6.50 -16.20 5.96
CA LEU A 22 5.87 -15.51 4.83
C LEU A 22 5.09 -16.43 3.89
N TYR A 23 4.82 -17.68 4.28
CA TYR A 23 3.97 -18.56 3.49
C TYR A 23 2.57 -17.96 3.30
N VAL A 24 2.15 -17.87 2.05
CA VAL A 24 0.85 -17.33 1.64
C VAL A 24 -0.14 -18.47 1.49
N GLU A 25 -1.24 -18.43 2.25
CA GLU A 25 -2.29 -19.44 2.17
C GLU A 25 -3.21 -19.14 0.99
N HIS A 26 -3.10 -19.94 -0.07
CA HIS A 26 -3.86 -19.78 -1.32
C HIS A 26 -5.36 -19.54 -1.12
N ARG A 27 -5.99 -20.31 -0.21
CA ARG A 27 -7.43 -20.22 0.04
C ARG A 27 -7.88 -18.86 0.56
N ASN A 28 -6.95 -18.18 1.23
CA ASN A 28 -7.17 -16.87 1.84
C ASN A 28 -6.79 -15.72 0.89
N LEU A 29 -6.34 -15.98 -0.35
CA LEU A 29 -6.16 -14.92 -1.35
C LEU A 29 -7.49 -14.45 -1.97
N ASN A 30 -8.54 -15.25 -1.87
CA ASN A 30 -9.87 -14.88 -2.34
C ASN A 30 -10.70 -14.26 -1.21
N PRO A 31 -11.08 -12.96 -1.31
CA PRO A 31 -11.87 -12.29 -0.27
C PRO A 31 -13.25 -12.90 -0.05
N GLU A 32 -13.83 -13.56 -1.06
CA GLU A 32 -15.11 -14.25 -0.88
C GLU A 32 -15.02 -15.36 0.16
N THR A 33 -13.87 -16.04 0.29
CA THR A 33 -13.67 -17.10 1.29
C THR A 33 -13.86 -16.56 2.71
N GLU A 34 -13.29 -15.38 2.98
CA GLU A 34 -13.39 -14.70 4.27
C GLU A 34 -14.80 -14.15 4.50
N LEU A 35 -15.39 -13.49 3.50
CA LEU A 35 -16.76 -12.98 3.60
C LEU A 35 -17.79 -14.10 3.82
N LYS A 36 -17.62 -15.24 3.13
CA LYS A 36 -18.50 -16.42 3.31
C LYS A 36 -18.36 -17.02 4.70
N ARG A 37 -17.19 -16.90 5.34
CA ARG A 37 -16.97 -17.31 6.73
C ARG A 37 -17.74 -16.43 7.71
N TYR A 38 -17.77 -15.10 7.49
CA TYR A 38 -18.45 -14.17 8.38
C TYR A 38 -19.97 -14.13 8.19
N PHE A 39 -20.44 -14.04 6.94
CA PHE A 39 -21.85 -13.79 6.64
C PHE A 39 -22.60 -15.03 6.13
N GLY A 40 -21.89 -16.13 5.87
CA GLY A 40 -22.44 -17.32 5.24
C GLY A 40 -22.56 -17.18 3.72
N ALA A 41 -22.49 -18.32 3.01
CA ALA A 41 -22.44 -18.33 1.54
C ALA A 41 -23.66 -17.69 0.87
N ARG A 42 -24.85 -17.85 1.46
CA ARG A 42 -26.10 -17.31 0.92
C ARG A 42 -26.17 -15.79 0.97
N ALA A 43 -25.62 -15.17 2.00
CA ALA A 43 -25.62 -13.71 2.13
C ALA A 43 -24.62 -13.05 1.15
N VAL A 44 -23.49 -13.71 0.90
CA VAL A 44 -22.42 -13.17 0.04
C VAL A 44 -22.72 -13.36 -1.44
N LEU A 45 -23.25 -14.52 -1.82
CA LEU A 45 -23.55 -14.83 -3.23
C LEU A 45 -24.98 -14.43 -3.65
N GLY A 46 -25.86 -14.12 -2.68
CA GLY A 46 -27.28 -13.93 -2.94
C GLY A 46 -27.94 -15.17 -3.57
N ASP A 47 -29.04 -14.95 -4.30
CA ASP A 47 -29.71 -16.00 -5.11
C ASP A 47 -28.99 -16.30 -6.44
N GLN A 48 -27.74 -15.86 -6.60
CA GLN A 48 -26.89 -16.26 -7.74
C GLN A 48 -26.42 -17.71 -7.58
N ARG A 49 -27.38 -18.67 -7.60
CA ARG A 49 -27.10 -20.03 -8.04
C ARG A 49 -26.71 -19.93 -9.51
N SER A 50 -25.42 -20.03 -9.78
CA SER A 50 -24.84 -19.95 -11.11
C SER A 50 -25.55 -20.90 -12.08
N LYS A 51 -26.40 -20.34 -12.94
CA LYS A 51 -26.70 -20.89 -14.27
C LYS A 51 -25.46 -20.70 -15.16
N GLN A 52 -24.33 -21.33 -14.84
CA GLN A 52 -23.14 -21.30 -15.70
C GLN A 52 -23.07 -22.57 -16.53
N ARG A 53 -23.71 -22.53 -17.69
CA ARG A 53 -23.57 -23.53 -18.76
C ARG A 53 -23.02 -22.95 -20.07
N GLN A 54 -22.30 -21.82 -20.01
CA GLN A 54 -21.50 -21.31 -21.12
C GLN A 54 -20.08 -21.06 -20.63
N ARG A 55 -19.18 -22.02 -20.86
CA ARG A 55 -17.75 -21.87 -20.63
C ARG A 55 -17.16 -21.00 -21.73
N GLN A 56 -16.99 -19.71 -21.48
CA GLN A 56 -15.92 -18.97 -22.15
C GLN A 56 -14.60 -19.34 -21.46
N PHE A 57 -13.57 -19.71 -22.24
CA PHE A 57 -12.26 -20.16 -21.76
C PHE A 57 -11.43 -19.00 -21.21
N HIS A 58 -11.89 -18.32 -20.16
CA HIS A 58 -11.06 -17.39 -19.41
C HIS A 58 -10.14 -18.17 -18.47
N ARG A 59 -8.89 -17.71 -18.31
CA ARG A 59 -7.91 -18.34 -17.42
C ARG A 59 -8.45 -18.28 -15.99
N CYS A 60 -8.49 -19.41 -15.29
CA CYS A 60 -8.77 -19.41 -13.86
C CYS A 60 -7.59 -18.78 -13.12
N THR A 61 -7.88 -17.71 -12.41
CA THR A 61 -6.96 -16.91 -11.61
C THR A 61 -7.28 -17.09 -10.12
N TRP A 62 -6.28 -16.91 -9.26
CA TRP A 62 -6.32 -17.09 -7.82
C TRP A 62 -6.59 -15.78 -7.06
N MET A 63 -6.12 -14.66 -7.59
CA MET A 63 -6.17 -13.37 -6.90
C MET A 63 -7.45 -12.61 -7.18
N THR A 64 -7.95 -12.71 -8.40
CA THR A 64 -9.20 -12.09 -8.86
C THR A 64 -9.89 -12.98 -9.87
N VAL A 65 -11.12 -12.66 -10.27
CA VAL A 65 -11.89 -13.38 -11.29
C VAL A 65 -12.32 -12.38 -12.35
N PHE A 66 -12.24 -12.78 -13.63
CA PHE A 66 -12.74 -11.98 -14.73
C PHE A 66 -14.23 -11.64 -14.53
N LYS A 67 -14.58 -10.37 -14.64
CA LYS A 67 -15.96 -9.90 -14.56
C LYS A 67 -16.52 -9.66 -15.96
N GLU A 68 -17.77 -10.08 -16.18
CA GLU A 68 -18.45 -9.89 -17.47
C GLU A 68 -18.65 -8.41 -17.83
N THR A 69 -18.60 -7.51 -16.84
CA THR A 69 -18.64 -6.05 -17.02
C THR A 69 -17.34 -5.48 -17.61
N TRP A 70 -16.24 -6.24 -17.58
CA TRP A 70 -14.96 -5.77 -18.10
C TRP A 70 -14.89 -5.89 -19.63
N PRO A 71 -14.17 -4.97 -20.30
CA PRO A 71 -13.88 -5.09 -21.72
C PRO A 71 -13.26 -6.46 -22.04
N ARG A 72 -13.47 -6.99 -23.25
CA ARG A 72 -12.87 -8.29 -23.63
C ARG A 72 -11.37 -8.29 -23.36
N PHE A 73 -10.91 -9.31 -22.62
CA PHE A 73 -9.49 -9.47 -22.35
C PHE A 73 -8.77 -9.83 -23.66
N SER A 74 -7.85 -8.97 -24.09
CA SER A 74 -6.97 -9.19 -25.23
C SER A 74 -5.52 -9.19 -24.75
N ARG A 75 -4.56 -9.46 -25.64
CA ARG A 75 -3.13 -9.50 -25.26
C ARG A 75 -2.73 -8.17 -24.62
N PRO A 76 -2.47 -8.11 -23.30
CA PRO A 76 -2.37 -6.84 -22.59
C PRO A 76 -1.05 -6.11 -22.87
N GLY A 77 -0.15 -6.68 -23.68
CA GLY A 77 1.17 -6.12 -23.96
C GLY A 77 2.19 -6.26 -22.82
N ILE A 78 1.83 -7.00 -21.77
CA ILE A 78 2.67 -7.31 -20.61
C ILE A 78 2.93 -8.82 -20.57
N SER A 79 4.17 -9.19 -20.26
CA SER A 79 4.60 -10.57 -20.00
C SER A 79 5.55 -10.63 -18.82
N MET A 80 5.73 -11.80 -18.23
CA MET A 80 6.75 -12.04 -17.20
C MET A 80 7.81 -13.01 -17.73
N SER A 81 9.08 -12.68 -17.53
CA SER A 81 10.23 -13.52 -17.85
C SER A 81 10.97 -13.96 -16.58
N LEU A 82 11.53 -15.18 -16.62
CA LEU A 82 12.44 -15.69 -15.60
C LEU A 82 13.84 -15.17 -15.91
N VAL A 83 14.41 -14.36 -15.01
CA VAL A 83 15.73 -13.74 -15.17
C VAL A 83 16.83 -14.70 -14.69
N GLU A 84 16.64 -15.29 -13.51
CA GLU A 84 17.64 -16.14 -12.88
C GLU A 84 16.95 -17.17 -11.96
N SER A 85 17.52 -18.36 -11.85
CA SER A 85 17.22 -19.31 -10.77
C SER A 85 18.51 -19.67 -10.06
N LYS A 86 18.60 -19.34 -8.77
CA LYS A 86 19.80 -19.54 -7.95
C LYS A 86 19.42 -19.83 -6.50
N ASP A 87 20.06 -20.82 -5.88
CA ASP A 87 19.88 -21.20 -4.47
C ASP A 87 18.41 -21.46 -4.07
N GLY A 88 17.62 -22.04 -4.98
CA GLY A 88 16.19 -22.27 -4.77
C GLY A 88 15.32 -21.02 -4.85
N ILE A 89 15.90 -19.87 -5.17
CA ILE A 89 15.22 -18.59 -5.39
C ILE A 89 15.12 -18.33 -6.90
N GLN A 90 13.97 -17.84 -7.35
CA GLN A 90 13.71 -17.49 -8.75
C GLN A 90 13.43 -16.00 -8.88
N ARG A 91 14.21 -15.30 -9.71
CA ARG A 91 14.04 -13.87 -9.99
C ARG A 91 13.30 -13.68 -11.30
N PHE A 92 12.26 -12.85 -11.26
CA PHE A 92 11.44 -12.55 -12.43
C PHE A 92 11.46 -11.05 -12.74
N THR A 93 11.03 -10.71 -13.95
CA THR A 93 10.72 -9.34 -14.33
C THR A 93 9.49 -9.29 -15.21
N PHE A 94 8.69 -8.25 -15.06
CA PHE A 94 7.70 -7.89 -16.06
C PHE A 94 8.37 -7.17 -17.24
N GLU A 95 7.82 -7.37 -18.43
CA GLU A 95 8.28 -6.82 -19.68
C GLU A 95 7.10 -6.21 -20.43
N HIS A 96 7.31 -5.03 -21.01
CA HIS A 96 6.34 -4.36 -21.86
C HIS A 96 6.72 -4.54 -23.34
N ASN A 97 5.77 -5.00 -24.15
CA ASN A 97 5.96 -5.05 -25.60
C ASN A 97 5.95 -3.63 -26.20
N ARG A 98 6.33 -3.50 -27.48
CA ARG A 98 6.43 -2.20 -28.15
C ARG A 98 5.11 -1.42 -28.15
N ASP A 99 3.99 -2.09 -28.36
CA ASP A 99 2.67 -1.44 -28.37
C ASP A 99 2.32 -0.87 -27.00
N TYR A 100 2.60 -1.63 -25.93
CA TYR A 100 2.40 -1.18 -24.56
C TYR A 100 3.29 0.01 -24.21
N GLN A 101 4.55 0.00 -24.65
CA GLN A 101 5.48 1.12 -24.46
C GLN A 101 4.93 2.40 -25.11
N GLN A 102 4.31 2.31 -26.30
CA GLN A 102 3.67 3.48 -26.92
C GLN A 102 2.50 4.01 -26.09
N VAL A 103 1.70 3.13 -25.49
CA VAL A 103 0.62 3.53 -24.56
C VAL A 103 1.21 4.15 -23.30
N GLN A 104 2.32 3.61 -22.78
CA GLN A 104 3.04 4.17 -21.63
C GLN A 104 3.50 5.61 -21.89
N PHE A 105 4.03 5.91 -23.08
CA PHE A 105 4.45 7.28 -23.40
C PHE A 105 3.27 8.25 -23.41
N LYS A 106 2.12 7.84 -23.96
CA LYS A 106 0.88 8.63 -23.91
C LYS A 106 0.35 8.79 -22.48
N PHE A 107 0.52 7.78 -21.64
CA PHE A 107 0.21 7.87 -20.21
C PHE A 107 1.08 8.93 -19.52
N LEU A 108 2.38 8.95 -19.80
CA LEU A 108 3.27 9.99 -19.27
C LEU A 108 2.90 11.39 -19.78
N ASP A 109 2.46 11.52 -21.04
CA ASP A 109 1.87 12.77 -21.56
C ASP A 109 0.62 13.17 -20.75
N ALA A 110 -0.25 12.21 -20.42
CA ALA A 110 -1.45 12.45 -19.64
C ALA A 110 -1.14 12.89 -18.19
N VAL A 111 -0.14 12.27 -17.54
CA VAL A 111 0.31 12.68 -16.20
C VAL A 111 0.80 14.14 -16.21
N GLU A 112 1.60 14.52 -17.21
CA GLU A 112 2.09 15.90 -17.34
C GLU A 112 0.97 16.91 -17.62
N SER A 113 -0.11 16.49 -18.27
CA SER A 113 -1.26 17.36 -18.56
C SER A 113 -2.09 17.75 -17.33
N MET A 114 -1.97 16.99 -16.23
CA MET A 114 -2.77 17.12 -15.01
C MET A 114 -4.31 17.06 -15.23
N ASP A 115 -4.77 16.54 -16.37
CA ASP A 115 -6.19 16.33 -16.66
C ASP A 115 -6.58 14.85 -16.52
N PRO A 116 -7.40 14.48 -15.52
CA PRO A 116 -7.79 13.09 -15.29
C PRO A 116 -8.62 12.49 -16.44
N ASN A 117 -9.26 13.30 -17.28
CA ASN A 117 -10.03 12.81 -18.43
C ASN A 117 -9.13 12.10 -19.46
N ASN A 118 -7.85 12.44 -19.52
CA ASN A 118 -6.91 11.80 -20.42
C ASN A 118 -6.70 10.31 -20.06
N PHE A 119 -6.78 9.94 -18.77
CA PHE A 119 -6.74 8.53 -18.37
C PHE A 119 -7.99 7.78 -18.82
N VAL A 120 -9.16 8.42 -18.78
CA VAL A 120 -10.42 7.83 -19.25
C VAL A 120 -10.31 7.52 -20.75
N VAL A 121 -9.85 8.48 -21.55
CA VAL A 121 -9.66 8.30 -23.00
C VAL A 121 -8.64 7.18 -23.28
N LEU A 122 -7.53 7.14 -22.54
CA LEU A 122 -6.53 6.09 -22.68
C LEU A 122 -7.11 4.71 -22.37
N LEU A 123 -7.94 4.58 -21.33
CA LEU A 123 -8.54 3.30 -20.91
C LEU A 123 -9.71 2.85 -21.80
N GLN A 124 -10.35 3.76 -22.53
CA GLN A 124 -11.31 3.40 -23.58
C GLN A 124 -10.63 2.66 -24.73
N LEU A 125 -9.43 3.10 -25.12
CA LEU A 125 -8.64 2.51 -26.20
C LEU A 125 -7.79 1.33 -25.73
N ASN A 126 -7.25 1.41 -24.51
CA ASN A 126 -6.33 0.43 -23.92
C ASN A 126 -6.84 0.02 -22.54
N PRO A 127 -7.89 -0.80 -22.46
CA PRO A 127 -8.50 -1.11 -21.18
C PRO A 127 -7.61 -1.95 -20.24
N TYR A 128 -6.42 -2.39 -20.61
CA TYR A 128 -5.56 -3.13 -19.70
C TYR A 128 -4.20 -2.45 -19.47
N HIS A 129 -4.11 -1.14 -19.71
CA HIS A 129 -2.95 -0.34 -19.32
C HIS A 129 -2.93 -0.08 -17.81
N ILE A 130 -1.88 -0.55 -17.13
CA ILE A 130 -1.82 -0.69 -15.67
C ILE A 130 -1.70 0.66 -14.98
N ASP A 131 -0.79 1.51 -15.43
CA ASP A 131 -0.56 2.78 -14.74
C ASP A 131 -1.75 3.73 -14.92
N SER A 132 -2.43 3.68 -16.07
CA SER A 132 -3.70 4.41 -16.27
C SER A 132 -4.80 3.88 -15.33
N LEU A 133 -4.88 2.56 -15.13
CA LEU A 133 -5.81 1.95 -14.16
C LEU A 133 -5.51 2.40 -12.73
N LEU A 134 -4.23 2.42 -12.34
CA LEU A 134 -3.77 2.88 -11.02
C LEU A 134 -4.11 4.34 -10.78
N GLN A 135 -3.90 5.22 -11.76
CA GLN A 135 -4.21 6.65 -11.66
C GLN A 135 -5.70 6.93 -11.63
N LEU A 136 -6.48 6.31 -12.53
CA LEU A 136 -7.92 6.50 -12.52
C LEU A 136 -8.55 5.96 -11.22
N SER A 137 -8.00 4.88 -10.66
CA SER A 137 -8.42 4.36 -9.35
C SER A 137 -8.24 5.41 -8.23
N ASP A 138 -7.13 6.16 -8.23
CA ASP A 138 -6.93 7.25 -7.26
C ASP A 138 -7.94 8.37 -7.45
N VAL A 139 -8.20 8.77 -8.70
CA VAL A 139 -9.19 9.79 -9.03
C VAL A 139 -10.58 9.38 -8.53
N CYS A 140 -11.03 8.16 -8.84
CA CYS A 140 -12.31 7.63 -8.37
C CYS A 140 -12.39 7.58 -6.84
N ARG A 141 -11.29 7.17 -6.18
CA ARG A 141 -11.22 7.12 -4.71
C ARG A 141 -11.34 8.51 -4.08
N ILE A 142 -10.69 9.53 -4.64
CA ILE A 142 -10.79 10.93 -4.18
C ILE A 142 -12.22 11.47 -4.39
N GLN A 143 -12.89 11.04 -5.46
CA GLN A 143 -14.29 11.35 -5.74
C GLN A 143 -15.29 10.50 -4.94
N GLU A 144 -14.83 9.75 -3.94
CA GLU A 144 -15.63 8.85 -3.09
C GLU A 144 -16.29 7.66 -3.82
N ASP A 145 -15.97 7.43 -5.10
CA ASP A 145 -16.40 6.25 -5.87
C ASP A 145 -15.47 5.05 -5.59
N GLN A 146 -15.63 4.46 -4.40
CA GLN A 146 -14.83 3.33 -3.93
C GLN A 146 -15.06 2.05 -4.76
N GLU A 147 -16.26 1.88 -5.31
CA GLU A 147 -16.60 0.67 -6.07
C GLU A 147 -15.84 0.63 -7.39
N THR A 148 -15.90 1.72 -8.16
CA THR A 148 -15.14 1.84 -9.42
C THR A 148 -13.63 1.83 -9.14
N ALA A 149 -13.17 2.53 -8.11
CA ALA A 149 -11.75 2.56 -7.75
C ALA A 149 -11.20 1.16 -7.50
N ARG A 150 -11.93 0.32 -6.75
CA ARG A 150 -11.57 -1.08 -6.50
C ARG A 150 -11.64 -1.92 -7.77
N ASP A 151 -12.68 -1.76 -8.59
CA ASP A 151 -12.84 -2.52 -9.83
C ASP A 151 -11.66 -2.30 -10.80
N LEU A 152 -11.17 -1.07 -10.90
CA LEU A 152 -9.98 -0.72 -11.68
C LEU A 152 -8.72 -1.43 -11.18
N ILE A 153 -8.53 -1.54 -9.87
CA ILE A 153 -7.40 -2.29 -9.28
C ILE A 153 -7.54 -3.80 -9.52
N GLU A 154 -8.74 -4.36 -9.36
CA GLU A 154 -8.99 -5.77 -9.65
C GLU A 154 -8.74 -6.09 -11.13
N ARG A 155 -9.05 -5.16 -12.04
CA ARG A 155 -8.75 -5.30 -13.47
C ARG A 155 -7.24 -5.27 -13.76
N ALA A 156 -6.48 -4.42 -13.06
CA ALA A 156 -5.02 -4.39 -13.15
C ALA A 156 -4.40 -5.70 -12.61
N LEU A 157 -4.91 -6.19 -11.48
CA LEU A 157 -4.47 -7.44 -10.86
C LEU A 157 -4.70 -8.64 -11.79
N TYR A 158 -5.86 -8.71 -12.44
CA TYR A 158 -6.18 -9.75 -13.41
C TYR A 158 -5.20 -9.76 -14.59
N SER A 159 -4.81 -8.58 -15.05
CA SER A 159 -3.87 -8.43 -16.16
C SER A 159 -2.48 -8.96 -15.82
N PHE A 160 -1.99 -8.66 -14.61
CA PHE A 160 -0.72 -9.19 -14.12
C PHE A 160 -0.77 -10.70 -13.95
N GLU A 161 -1.84 -11.22 -13.34
CA GLU A 161 -1.95 -12.67 -13.11
C GLU A 161 -2.03 -13.46 -14.41
N CYS A 162 -2.69 -12.90 -15.43
CA CYS A 162 -2.66 -13.47 -16.78
C CYS A 162 -1.27 -13.44 -17.43
N ALA A 163 -0.40 -12.52 -17.03
CA ALA A 163 0.96 -12.35 -17.55
C ALA A 163 2.02 -13.17 -16.79
N PHE A 164 1.68 -13.82 -15.68
CA PHE A 164 2.63 -14.61 -14.89
C PHE A 164 3.30 -15.71 -15.70
N HIS A 165 4.61 -15.84 -15.48
CA HIS A 165 5.40 -16.96 -15.98
C HIS A 165 4.85 -18.28 -15.40
N PRO A 166 4.81 -19.40 -16.14
CA PRO A 166 4.21 -20.65 -15.66
C PRO A 166 4.78 -21.20 -14.36
N VAL A 167 6.06 -20.89 -14.05
CA VAL A 167 6.72 -21.29 -12.80
C VAL A 167 6.65 -20.25 -11.68
N PHE A 168 6.09 -19.07 -11.95
CA PHE A 168 5.92 -18.04 -10.92
C PHE A 168 4.85 -18.49 -9.93
N SER A 169 5.24 -18.59 -8.66
CA SER A 169 4.39 -19.03 -7.56
C SER A 169 4.13 -17.88 -6.59
N LEU A 170 2.85 -17.65 -6.30
CA LEU A 170 2.39 -16.70 -5.28
C LEU A 170 2.54 -17.22 -3.85
N THR A 171 2.75 -18.52 -3.66
CA THR A 171 2.62 -19.17 -2.34
C THR A 171 3.92 -19.74 -1.80
N SER A 172 4.86 -20.09 -2.66
CA SER A 172 6.11 -20.74 -2.26
C SER A 172 7.05 -19.83 -1.46
N GLY A 173 6.93 -18.51 -1.58
CA GLY A 173 7.87 -17.56 -0.98
C GLY A 173 9.28 -17.60 -1.62
N THR A 174 9.44 -18.22 -2.79
CA THR A 174 10.73 -18.37 -3.49
C THR A 174 10.90 -17.47 -4.73
N CYS A 175 9.83 -16.79 -5.14
CA CYS A 175 9.86 -15.85 -6.27
C CYS A 175 10.28 -14.45 -5.79
N ARG A 176 11.10 -13.76 -6.59
CA ARG A 176 11.56 -12.40 -6.31
C ARG A 176 11.30 -11.47 -7.49
N LEU A 177 10.98 -10.21 -7.17
CA LEU A 177 10.81 -9.13 -8.13
C LEU A 177 11.62 -7.91 -7.68
N ASP A 178 12.59 -7.52 -8.50
CA ASP A 178 13.42 -6.34 -8.25
C ASP A 178 12.59 -5.06 -8.34
N TYR A 179 12.50 -4.32 -7.24
CA TYR A 179 11.75 -3.06 -7.16
C TYR A 179 12.45 -1.91 -7.89
N CYS A 180 13.72 -2.02 -8.28
CA CYS A 180 14.38 -0.98 -9.09
C CYS A 180 13.82 -0.91 -10.53
N ARG A 181 13.05 -1.91 -10.97
CA ARG A 181 12.42 -1.92 -12.30
C ARG A 181 11.01 -1.32 -12.28
N PRO A 182 10.70 -0.27 -13.07
CA PRO A 182 9.36 0.33 -13.15
C PRO A 182 8.23 -0.68 -13.39
N GLU A 183 8.46 -1.66 -14.26
CA GLU A 183 7.47 -2.68 -14.62
C GLU A 183 7.08 -3.57 -13.43
N ASN A 184 8.06 -3.89 -12.57
CA ASN A 184 7.83 -4.63 -11.35
C ASN A 184 7.12 -3.75 -10.30
N ARG A 185 7.52 -2.48 -10.18
CA ARG A 185 6.92 -1.54 -9.21
C ARG A 185 5.41 -1.40 -9.39
N ALA A 186 4.95 -1.34 -10.63
CA ALA A 186 3.52 -1.30 -10.92
C ALA A 186 2.77 -2.48 -10.27
N PHE A 187 3.35 -3.69 -10.26
CA PHE A 187 2.77 -4.85 -9.58
C PHE A 187 2.74 -4.68 -8.06
N TYR A 188 3.84 -4.23 -7.44
CA TYR A 188 3.87 -3.91 -6.00
C TYR A 188 2.78 -2.90 -5.61
N LEU A 189 2.60 -1.84 -6.40
CA LEU A 189 1.59 -0.81 -6.16
C LEU A 189 0.16 -1.34 -6.31
N VAL A 190 -0.11 -2.16 -7.33
CA VAL A 190 -1.42 -2.82 -7.50
C VAL A 190 -1.73 -3.73 -6.31
N LEU A 191 -0.76 -4.56 -5.88
CA LEU A 191 -0.92 -5.43 -4.70
C LEU A 191 -1.21 -4.62 -3.43
N PHE A 192 -0.43 -3.56 -3.19
CA PHE A 192 -0.60 -2.71 -2.02
C PHE A 192 -1.99 -2.05 -2.00
N LYS A 193 -2.41 -1.43 -3.11
CA LYS A 193 -3.74 -0.80 -3.19
C LYS A 193 -4.85 -1.83 -3.00
N HIS A 194 -4.73 -3.01 -3.60
CA HIS A 194 -5.69 -4.09 -3.41
C HIS A 194 -5.78 -4.51 -1.95
N MET A 195 -4.64 -4.69 -1.27
CA MET A 195 -4.57 -5.00 0.16
C MET A 195 -5.28 -3.94 1.02
N ILE A 196 -5.09 -2.65 0.74
CA ILE A 196 -5.78 -1.57 1.46
C ILE A 196 -7.29 -1.59 1.21
N PHE A 197 -7.75 -1.85 -0.03
CA PHE A 197 -9.18 -2.02 -0.33
C PHE A 197 -9.77 -3.22 0.42
N LEU A 198 -9.03 -4.32 0.55
CA LEU A 198 -9.45 -5.50 1.30
C LEU A 198 -9.59 -5.22 2.80
N GLU A 199 -8.62 -4.50 3.39
CA GLU A 199 -8.66 -4.10 4.79
C GLU A 199 -9.90 -3.24 5.07
N LYS A 200 -10.15 -2.20 4.25
CA LYS A 200 -11.30 -1.31 4.38
C LYS A 200 -12.65 -2.02 4.17
N ARG A 201 -12.66 -3.09 3.36
CA ARG A 201 -13.84 -3.95 3.13
C ARG A 201 -14.12 -4.92 4.29
N GLY A 202 -13.27 -4.96 5.33
CA GLY A 202 -13.40 -5.90 6.43
C GLY A 202 -12.93 -7.31 6.10
N CYS A 203 -11.95 -7.43 5.20
CA CYS A 203 -11.27 -8.69 4.88
C CYS A 203 -9.79 -8.66 5.35
N PRO A 204 -9.52 -8.44 6.65
CA PRO A 204 -8.15 -8.30 7.16
C PRO A 204 -7.32 -9.58 7.02
N ARG A 205 -7.93 -10.78 7.03
CA ARG A 205 -7.18 -12.02 6.84
C ARG A 205 -6.67 -12.14 5.41
N THR A 206 -7.51 -11.81 4.43
CA THR A 206 -7.13 -11.77 3.02
C THR A 206 -6.04 -10.71 2.83
N ALA A 207 -6.21 -9.51 3.40
CA ALA A 207 -5.20 -8.45 3.34
C ALA A 207 -3.86 -8.90 3.94
N LEU A 208 -3.84 -9.67 5.04
CA LEU A 208 -2.61 -10.22 5.61
C LEU A 208 -1.86 -11.15 4.64
N GLU A 209 -2.57 -11.96 3.86
CA GLU A 209 -1.94 -12.82 2.83
C GLU A 209 -1.29 -11.98 1.72
N TYR A 210 -1.94 -10.90 1.29
CA TYR A 210 -1.34 -9.95 0.34
C TYR A 210 -0.13 -9.23 0.95
N CYS A 211 -0.18 -8.87 2.23
CA CYS A 211 0.97 -8.29 2.93
C CYS A 211 2.18 -9.24 2.93
N LYS A 212 1.96 -10.52 3.23
CA LYS A 212 2.98 -11.58 3.14
C LYS A 212 3.50 -11.75 1.72
N LEU A 213 2.60 -11.77 0.73
CA LEU A 213 2.97 -11.86 -0.68
C LEU A 213 3.91 -10.72 -1.07
N ILE A 214 3.52 -9.47 -0.82
CA ILE A 214 4.33 -8.28 -1.14
C ILE A 214 5.70 -8.37 -0.47
N LEU A 215 5.74 -8.68 0.83
CA LEU A 215 6.99 -8.81 1.59
C LEU A 215 7.85 -9.97 1.07
N SER A 216 7.25 -11.05 0.54
CA SER A 216 8.00 -12.20 0.00
C SER A 216 8.68 -11.94 -1.34
N LEU A 217 8.25 -10.91 -2.09
CA LEU A 217 8.83 -10.56 -3.39
C LEU A 217 10.22 -9.93 -3.26
N ASP A 218 10.47 -9.21 -2.15
CA ASP A 218 11.78 -8.69 -1.77
C ASP A 218 11.86 -8.58 -0.24
N PRO A 219 12.08 -9.71 0.45
CA PRO A 219 12.05 -9.75 1.92
C PRO A 219 13.23 -9.03 2.55
N ASP A 220 14.30 -8.80 1.79
CA ASP A 220 15.56 -8.21 2.25
C ASP A 220 15.51 -6.68 2.22
N ASN A 221 14.98 -6.08 1.15
CA ASN A 221 14.88 -4.62 1.06
C ASN A 221 13.57 -4.06 1.58
N ASP A 222 12.49 -4.87 1.58
CA ASP A 222 11.11 -4.44 1.91
C ASP A 222 10.79 -3.06 1.31
N PRO A 223 10.70 -2.96 -0.03
CA PRO A 223 10.63 -1.68 -0.73
C PRO A 223 9.37 -0.88 -0.39
N LEU A 224 8.30 -1.52 0.06
CA LEU A 224 7.07 -0.86 0.50
C LEU A 224 6.94 -0.78 2.03
N CYS A 225 7.97 -1.15 2.79
CA CYS A 225 7.95 -1.23 4.25
C CYS A 225 6.72 -1.95 4.80
N MET A 226 6.38 -3.12 4.25
CA MET A 226 5.22 -3.91 4.65
C MET A 226 5.25 -4.32 6.12
N LEU A 227 6.45 -4.40 6.71
CA LEU A 227 6.61 -4.59 8.16
C LEU A 227 5.88 -3.51 9.00
N LEU A 228 5.67 -2.30 8.47
CA LEU A 228 4.99 -1.21 9.20
C LEU A 228 3.45 -1.35 9.28
N ILE A 229 2.85 -2.28 8.52
CA ILE A 229 1.41 -2.56 8.55
C ILE A 229 1.09 -4.01 8.94
N PHE A 230 2.07 -4.90 8.90
CA PHE A 230 1.92 -6.32 9.17
C PHE A 230 1.26 -6.60 10.54
N ASP A 231 1.69 -5.87 11.56
CA ASP A 231 1.19 -5.99 12.94
C ASP A 231 -0.29 -5.64 13.05
N PHE A 232 -0.70 -4.52 12.42
CA PHE A 232 -2.09 -4.09 12.41
C PHE A 232 -3.00 -5.14 11.77
N LEU A 233 -2.60 -5.69 10.62
CA LEU A 233 -3.37 -6.74 9.95
C LEU A 233 -3.48 -8.00 10.81
N CYS A 234 -2.39 -8.43 11.47
CA CYS A 234 -2.40 -9.57 12.38
C CYS A 234 -3.36 -9.35 13.56
N LEU A 235 -3.32 -8.18 14.21
CA LEU A 235 -4.23 -7.86 15.31
C LEU A 235 -5.69 -7.83 14.85
N ARG A 236 -5.98 -7.24 13.68
CA ARG A 236 -7.33 -7.14 13.11
C ARG A 236 -7.94 -8.51 12.78
N CYS A 237 -7.15 -9.44 12.27
CA CYS A 237 -7.60 -10.82 11.98
C CYS A 237 -7.36 -11.82 13.12
N ARG A 238 -6.89 -11.35 14.29
CA ARG A 238 -6.61 -12.15 15.50
C ARG A 238 -5.53 -13.22 15.32
N GLU A 239 -4.57 -12.97 14.43
CA GLU A 239 -3.43 -13.85 14.15
C GLU A 239 -2.22 -13.49 15.03
N TYR A 240 -2.44 -13.47 16.35
CA TYR A 240 -1.45 -13.07 17.35
C TYR A 240 -0.18 -13.92 17.28
N THR A 241 -0.32 -15.23 17.12
CA THR A 241 0.80 -16.17 17.02
C THR A 241 1.66 -15.91 15.79
N THR A 242 1.03 -15.50 14.66
CA THR A 242 1.77 -15.17 13.44
C THR A 242 2.66 -13.95 13.65
N LEU A 243 2.14 -12.91 14.32
CA LEU A 243 2.93 -11.71 14.64
C LEU A 243 4.07 -12.02 15.61
N ILE A 244 3.80 -12.78 16.67
CA ILE A 244 4.82 -13.18 17.66
C ILE A 244 5.92 -13.99 16.98
N ARG A 245 5.56 -14.94 16.12
CA ARG A 245 6.54 -15.77 15.41
C ARG A 245 7.42 -14.95 14.47
N LEU A 246 6.84 -14.03 13.69
CA LEU A 246 7.62 -13.11 12.86
C LEU A 246 8.57 -12.28 13.72
N TYR A 247 8.07 -11.73 14.84
CA TYR A 247 8.88 -10.95 15.76
C TYR A 247 10.08 -11.74 16.29
N GLU A 248 9.86 -12.95 16.79
CA GLU A 248 10.93 -13.79 17.37
C GLU A 248 11.95 -14.24 16.33
N GLU A 249 11.53 -14.61 15.11
CA GLU A 249 12.43 -15.02 14.05
C GLU A 249 13.23 -13.84 13.45
N TRP A 250 12.64 -12.63 13.39
CA TRP A 250 13.21 -11.51 12.65
C TRP A 250 13.83 -10.41 13.52
N GLU A 251 13.63 -10.43 14.84
CA GLU A 251 14.20 -9.44 15.75
C GLU A 251 15.71 -9.26 15.56
N VAL A 252 16.45 -10.37 15.43
CA VAL A 252 17.92 -10.37 15.38
C VAL A 252 18.47 -9.60 14.18
N HIS A 253 17.81 -9.66 13.02
CA HIS A 253 18.30 -9.06 11.79
C HIS A 253 17.52 -7.81 11.36
N ARG A 254 16.32 -7.58 11.90
CA ARG A 254 15.47 -6.40 11.61
C ARG A 254 15.32 -5.42 12.76
N ASN A 255 15.72 -5.77 13.98
CA ASN A 255 15.52 -4.93 15.18
C ASN A 255 14.05 -4.50 15.34
N LEU A 256 13.10 -5.42 15.22
CA LEU A 256 11.67 -5.12 15.21
C LEU A 256 11.20 -4.45 16.51
N SER A 257 11.83 -4.74 17.65
CA SER A 257 11.59 -4.06 18.93
C SER A 257 11.83 -2.55 18.87
N GLN A 258 12.65 -2.09 17.91
CA GLN A 258 12.93 -0.68 17.65
C GLN A 258 11.94 -0.08 16.65
N LEU A 259 10.82 -0.73 16.35
CA LEU A 259 9.71 -0.13 15.63
C LEU A 259 8.53 0.04 16.60
N PRO A 260 7.88 1.22 16.68
CA PRO A 260 6.75 1.43 17.59
C PRO A 260 5.65 0.39 17.38
N ASN A 261 5.30 0.11 16.12
CA ASN A 261 4.23 -0.82 15.78
C ASN A 261 4.47 -2.23 16.34
N PHE A 262 5.64 -2.82 16.12
CA PHE A 262 5.96 -4.14 16.69
C PHE A 262 6.03 -4.13 18.21
N SER A 263 6.70 -3.15 18.81
CA SER A 263 6.84 -3.06 20.27
C SER A 263 5.49 -3.07 21.00
N PHE A 264 4.53 -2.28 20.53
CA PHE A 264 3.20 -2.24 21.12
C PHE A 264 2.33 -3.42 20.70
N SER A 265 2.33 -3.79 19.42
CA SER A 265 1.42 -4.82 18.89
C SER A 265 1.80 -6.25 19.32
N VAL A 266 3.08 -6.53 19.59
CA VAL A 266 3.50 -7.80 20.20
C VAL A 266 3.04 -7.87 21.65
N ALA A 267 3.15 -6.77 22.42
CA ALA A 267 2.60 -6.71 23.78
C ALA A 267 1.08 -6.95 23.80
N LEU A 268 0.33 -6.32 22.87
CA LEU A 268 -1.10 -6.54 22.67
C LEU A 268 -1.42 -7.99 22.31
N SER A 269 -0.60 -8.63 21.47
CA SER A 269 -0.79 -10.03 21.08
C SER A 269 -0.69 -10.97 22.29
N TYR A 270 0.32 -10.78 23.14
CA TYR A 270 0.44 -11.52 24.40
C TYR A 270 -0.72 -11.24 25.36
N TYR A 271 -1.18 -9.99 25.44
CA TYR A 271 -2.35 -9.64 26.23
C TYR A 271 -3.60 -10.39 25.73
N HIS A 272 -3.91 -10.34 24.43
CA HIS A 272 -5.10 -11.00 23.88
C HIS A 272 -5.04 -12.52 24.02
N LEU A 273 -3.88 -13.15 23.82
CA LEU A 273 -3.70 -14.58 24.10
C LEU A 273 -3.98 -14.89 25.58
N SER A 274 -3.56 -14.02 26.50
CA SER A 274 -3.83 -14.19 27.93
C SER A 274 -5.31 -13.99 28.35
N GLN A 275 -6.16 -13.49 27.45
CA GLN A 275 -7.61 -13.35 27.70
C GLN A 275 -8.41 -14.54 27.14
N GLN A 276 -7.77 -15.51 26.48
CA GLN A 276 -8.47 -16.69 25.98
C GLN A 276 -8.93 -17.58 27.14
N GLU A 277 -10.10 -18.19 27.01
CA GLU A 277 -10.69 -19.03 28.07
C GLU A 277 -10.05 -20.43 28.14
N ASP A 278 -9.46 -20.90 27.03
CA ASP A 278 -8.99 -22.28 26.86
C ASP A 278 -7.54 -22.55 27.32
N ILE A 279 -6.88 -21.58 27.96
CA ILE A 279 -5.46 -21.69 28.37
C ILE A 279 -5.31 -22.06 29.85
N SER A 280 -4.24 -22.80 30.16
CA SER A 280 -3.97 -23.22 31.53
C SER A 280 -3.67 -22.02 32.45
N PRO A 281 -3.96 -22.09 33.77
CA PRO A 281 -3.68 -20.98 34.70
C PRO A 281 -2.21 -20.54 34.71
N VAL A 282 -1.28 -21.50 34.56
CA VAL A 282 0.17 -21.24 34.54
C VAL A 282 0.56 -20.47 33.28
N GLU A 283 0.10 -20.94 32.12
CA GLU A 283 0.32 -20.26 30.83
C GLU A 283 -0.33 -18.87 30.81
N ASN A 284 -1.54 -18.75 31.35
CA ASN A 284 -2.23 -17.46 31.51
C ASN A 284 -1.37 -16.45 32.29
N GLN A 285 -0.81 -16.87 33.42
CA GLN A 285 0.04 -16.01 34.24
C GLN A 285 1.32 -15.61 33.50
N GLN A 286 1.94 -16.55 32.77
CA GLN A 286 3.13 -16.28 31.97
C GLN A 286 2.85 -15.27 30.84
N LEU A 287 1.76 -15.45 30.10
CA LEU A 287 1.35 -14.54 29.02
C LEU A 287 1.04 -13.14 29.56
N LYS A 288 0.33 -13.04 30.70
CA LYS A 288 0.07 -11.74 31.38
C LYS A 288 1.34 -11.05 31.84
N GLN A 289 2.29 -11.80 32.42
CA GLN A 289 3.55 -11.24 32.83
C GLN A 289 4.37 -10.75 31.63
N LYS A 290 4.43 -11.54 30.56
CA LYS A 290 5.15 -11.20 29.33
C LYS A 290 4.54 -9.98 28.65
N SER A 291 3.21 -9.90 28.53
CA SER A 291 2.52 -8.73 27.96
C SER A 291 2.80 -7.45 28.75
N ASN A 292 2.74 -7.51 30.09
CA ASN A 292 3.05 -6.38 30.96
C ASN A 292 4.48 -5.87 30.76
N VAL A 293 5.47 -6.77 30.79
CA VAL A 293 6.88 -6.40 30.61
C VAL A 293 7.10 -5.77 29.24
N LEU A 294 6.54 -6.36 28.18
CA LEU A 294 6.67 -5.83 26.82
C LEU A 294 6.01 -4.46 26.67
N LEU A 295 4.80 -4.26 27.21
CA LEU A 295 4.14 -2.95 27.16
C LEU A 295 4.94 -1.89 27.92
N GLN A 296 5.45 -2.21 29.11
CA GLN A 296 6.28 -1.28 29.88
C GLN A 296 7.55 -0.91 29.10
N ASN A 297 8.20 -1.89 28.48
CA ASN A 297 9.39 -1.66 27.66
C ASN A 297 9.07 -0.82 26.42
N ALA A 298 7.92 -1.04 25.78
CA ALA A 298 7.44 -0.25 24.65
C ALA A 298 7.18 1.21 25.05
N LEU A 299 6.52 1.44 26.19
CA LEU A 299 6.27 2.78 26.73
C LEU A 299 7.57 3.51 27.12
N ILE A 300 8.59 2.79 27.58
CA ILE A 300 9.91 3.35 27.87
C ILE A 300 10.69 3.66 26.58
N MET A 301 10.61 2.78 25.59
CA MET A 301 11.25 2.94 24.29
C MET A 301 10.60 4.06 23.45
N PHE A 302 9.28 4.24 23.56
CA PHE A 302 8.48 5.16 22.74
C PHE A 302 7.54 6.03 23.61
N PRO A 303 8.07 6.87 24.51
CA PRO A 303 7.24 7.58 25.48
C PRO A 303 6.24 8.55 24.85
N GLY A 304 6.59 9.22 23.75
CA GLY A 304 5.65 10.14 23.07
C GLY A 304 4.58 9.46 22.23
N ALA A 305 4.47 8.12 22.24
CA ALA A 305 3.31 7.45 21.66
C ALA A 305 2.07 7.52 22.58
N LEU A 306 2.24 7.66 23.90
CA LEU A 306 1.16 7.57 24.87
C LEU A 306 0.11 8.68 24.70
N MET A 307 0.53 9.95 24.75
CA MET A 307 -0.41 11.07 24.71
C MET A 307 -1.20 11.13 23.38
N PRO A 308 -0.57 11.04 22.19
CA PRO A 308 -1.31 11.02 20.93
C PRO A 308 -2.28 9.84 20.83
N LEU A 309 -1.93 8.69 21.42
CA LEU A 309 -2.82 7.53 21.47
C LEU A 309 -4.06 7.82 22.33
N LEU A 310 -3.87 8.37 23.54
CA LEU A 310 -4.98 8.71 24.43
C LEU A 310 -5.89 9.78 23.82
N ASP A 311 -5.32 10.78 23.15
CA ASP A 311 -6.07 11.82 22.44
C ASP A 311 -7.00 11.23 21.38
N LEU A 312 -6.49 10.34 20.50
CA LEU A 312 -7.30 9.65 19.49
C LEU A 312 -8.30 8.66 20.08
N CYS A 313 -8.01 8.13 21.27
CA CYS A 313 -8.92 7.29 22.02
C CYS A 313 -9.92 8.10 22.87
N THR A 314 -9.85 9.44 22.86
CA THR A 314 -10.68 10.35 23.67
C THR A 314 -10.61 10.07 25.18
N VAL A 315 -9.45 9.65 25.66
CA VAL A 315 -9.19 9.34 27.08
C VAL A 315 -8.34 10.46 27.68
N GLN A 316 -8.77 11.00 28.81
CA GLN A 316 -8.00 12.01 29.54
C GLN A 316 -7.06 11.32 30.54
N PRO A 317 -5.73 11.52 30.42
CA PRO A 317 -4.79 11.01 31.41
C PRO A 317 -4.87 11.81 32.72
N ASP A 318 -4.51 11.16 33.84
CA ASP A 318 -4.35 11.83 35.12
C ASP A 318 -3.32 12.97 35.04
N ALA A 319 -3.52 14.02 35.83
CA ALA A 319 -2.60 15.16 35.91
C ALA A 319 -1.16 14.75 36.22
N VAL A 320 -0.97 13.69 37.01
CA VAL A 320 0.35 13.12 37.33
C VAL A 320 1.04 12.62 36.07
N VAL A 321 0.33 11.99 35.14
CA VAL A 321 0.90 11.44 33.89
C VAL A 321 1.14 12.56 32.88
N SER A 322 0.18 13.47 32.70
CA SER A 322 0.28 14.56 31.71
C SER A 322 1.33 15.62 32.05
N SER A 323 1.58 15.85 33.35
CA SER A 323 2.64 16.76 33.81
C SER A 323 4.01 16.11 34.00
N HIS A 324 4.08 14.77 34.00
CA HIS A 324 5.35 14.06 34.20
C HIS A 324 6.34 14.34 33.06
N ALA A 325 7.60 14.62 33.38
CA ALA A 325 8.62 14.95 32.37
C ALA A 325 8.81 13.85 31.30
N PHE A 326 8.51 12.60 31.65
CA PHE A 326 8.70 11.44 30.76
C PHE A 326 7.60 11.26 29.69
N PHE A 327 6.34 11.57 30.01
CA PHE A 327 5.21 11.40 29.08
C PHE A 327 4.57 12.73 28.65
N GLY A 328 4.83 13.81 29.39
CA GLY A 328 4.32 15.14 29.10
C GLY A 328 4.97 15.82 27.89
N PRO A 329 4.70 17.13 27.69
CA PRO A 329 5.08 17.86 26.47
C PRO A 329 6.57 17.81 26.12
N SER A 330 7.45 17.80 27.13
CA SER A 330 8.91 17.70 26.94
C SER A 330 9.32 16.43 26.17
N SER A 331 8.58 15.34 26.37
CA SER A 331 8.83 14.05 25.71
C SER A 331 8.48 14.07 24.23
N GLN A 332 7.51 14.91 23.82
CA GLN A 332 7.12 15.07 22.43
C GLN A 332 8.07 16.01 21.68
N ILE A 333 8.47 17.12 22.31
CA ILE A 333 9.37 18.12 21.69
C ILE A 333 10.77 17.55 21.46
N GLY A 334 11.25 16.68 22.35
CA GLY A 334 12.58 16.08 22.26
C GLY A 334 12.72 14.91 21.29
N GLN A 335 11.67 14.52 20.55
CA GLN A 335 11.73 13.35 19.67
C GLN A 335 12.41 13.65 18.34
N PRO A 336 13.25 12.73 17.84
CA PRO A 336 13.74 12.81 16.47
C PRO A 336 12.58 12.78 15.46
N PRO A 337 12.61 13.59 14.38
CA PRO A 337 11.53 13.66 13.40
C PRO A 337 11.17 12.29 12.78
N ALA A 338 12.17 11.47 12.45
CA ALA A 338 11.96 10.12 11.91
C ALA A 338 11.23 9.19 12.89
N LEU A 339 11.41 9.39 14.20
CA LEU A 339 10.67 8.65 15.20
C LEU A 339 9.22 9.17 15.31
N SER A 340 9.04 10.50 15.27
CA SER A 340 7.70 11.09 15.25
C SER A 340 6.88 10.58 14.07
N GLU A 341 7.49 10.42 12.89
CA GLU A 341 6.86 9.84 11.71
C GLU A 341 6.33 8.42 11.97
N LEU A 342 7.17 7.54 12.54
CA LEU A 342 6.79 6.16 12.86
C LEU A 342 5.73 6.07 13.97
N VAL A 343 5.82 6.93 14.98
CA VAL A 343 4.85 6.99 16.09
C VAL A 343 3.50 7.47 15.56
N SER A 344 3.46 8.57 14.80
CA SER A 344 2.23 9.07 14.17
C SER A 344 1.60 8.02 13.25
N LEU A 345 2.42 7.30 12.48
CA LEU A 345 1.96 6.22 11.62
C LEU A 345 1.30 5.08 12.41
N TYR A 346 1.97 4.60 13.46
CA TYR A 346 1.44 3.54 14.31
C TYR A 346 0.16 3.97 15.04
N VAL A 347 0.18 5.13 15.70
CA VAL A 347 -0.95 5.64 16.49
C VAL A 347 -2.16 5.90 15.60
N GLY A 348 -1.98 6.62 14.48
CA GLY A 348 -3.06 6.90 13.54
C GLY A 348 -3.73 5.62 13.03
N ARG A 349 -2.94 4.57 12.76
CA ARG A 349 -3.44 3.27 12.31
C ARG A 349 -4.11 2.44 13.40
N CYS A 350 -3.48 2.33 14.57
CA CYS A 350 -3.81 1.32 15.57
C CYS A 350 -4.66 1.84 16.73
N HIS A 351 -4.91 3.15 16.87
CA HIS A 351 -5.66 3.71 18.01
C HIS A 351 -7.02 3.02 18.25
N SER A 352 -7.71 2.61 17.18
CA SER A 352 -9.01 1.93 17.28
C SER A 352 -8.94 0.60 18.03
N LEU A 353 -7.79 -0.09 18.01
CA LEU A 353 -7.56 -1.34 18.71
C LEU A 353 -7.43 -1.15 20.22
N TRP A 354 -7.12 0.07 20.69
CA TRP A 354 -6.94 0.38 22.11
C TRP A 354 -8.23 0.79 22.82
N LYS A 355 -9.33 1.03 22.09
CA LYS A 355 -10.59 1.57 22.66
C LYS A 355 -11.33 0.61 23.60
N GLU A 356 -10.93 -0.65 23.70
CA GLU A 356 -11.54 -1.61 24.60
C GLU A 356 -11.27 -1.24 26.08
N ALA A 357 -12.29 -1.23 26.93
CA ALA A 357 -12.16 -0.83 28.33
C ALA A 357 -11.13 -1.67 29.10
N GLY A 358 -11.08 -2.98 28.86
CA GLY A 358 -10.08 -3.86 29.47
C GLY A 358 -8.66 -3.50 29.08
N LEU A 359 -8.44 -3.15 27.80
CA LEU A 359 -7.13 -2.69 27.31
C LEU A 359 -6.72 -1.35 27.92
N MET A 360 -7.66 -0.42 28.10
CA MET A 360 -7.37 0.88 28.72
C MET A 360 -6.98 0.74 30.20
N LEU A 361 -7.70 -0.10 30.96
CA LEU A 361 -7.33 -0.39 32.35
C LEU A 361 -5.94 -1.05 32.43
N TRP A 362 -5.66 -1.97 31.52
CA TRP A 362 -4.35 -2.61 31.42
C TRP A 362 -3.23 -1.61 31.05
N LEU A 363 -3.50 -0.67 30.15
CA LEU A 363 -2.58 0.41 29.79
C LEU A 363 -2.29 1.31 30.99
N GLU A 364 -3.34 1.74 31.71
CA GLU A 364 -3.22 2.59 32.90
C GLU A 364 -2.34 1.94 33.99
N GLU A 365 -2.55 0.64 34.26
CA GLU A 365 -1.74 -0.10 35.23
C GLU A 365 -0.26 -0.10 34.84
N ASN A 366 0.04 -0.31 33.56
CA ASN A 366 1.41 -0.36 33.06
C ASN A 366 2.05 1.02 33.00
N VAL A 367 1.31 2.08 32.66
CA VAL A 367 1.80 3.47 32.74
C VAL A 367 2.25 3.81 34.16
N ARG A 368 1.45 3.44 35.18
CA ARG A 368 1.82 3.65 36.59
C ARG A 368 3.10 2.90 36.97
N LYS A 369 3.30 1.68 36.47
CA LYS A 369 4.53 0.90 36.69
C LYS A 369 5.72 1.52 35.97
N VAL A 370 5.55 2.03 34.75
CA VAL A 370 6.60 2.73 34.01
C VAL A 370 7.04 3.98 34.74
N LEU A 371 6.13 4.81 35.24
CA LEU A 371 6.48 6.00 36.01
C LEU A 371 7.34 5.64 37.24
N LYS A 372 6.97 4.60 37.99
CA LYS A 372 7.81 4.10 39.10
C LYS A 372 9.20 3.68 38.65
N ARG A 373 9.33 3.01 37.50
CA ARG A 373 10.64 2.62 36.91
C ARG A 373 11.46 3.86 36.54
N VAL A 374 10.81 4.86 35.96
CA VAL A 374 11.43 6.15 35.61
C VAL A 374 11.95 6.86 36.85
N ASP A 375 11.12 7.01 37.88
CA ASP A 375 11.50 7.66 39.13
C ASP A 375 12.62 6.92 39.86
N SER A 376 12.65 5.58 39.73
CA SER A 376 13.73 4.74 40.26
C SER A 376 15.02 4.73 39.43
N HIS A 377 15.09 5.50 38.33
CA HIS A 377 16.24 5.59 37.44
C HIS A 377 16.68 4.22 36.88
N ASP A 378 15.71 3.44 36.37
CA ASP A 378 15.97 2.16 35.71
C ASP A 378 17.03 2.31 34.59
N PRO A 379 18.15 1.55 34.62
CA PRO A 379 19.20 1.62 33.59
C PRO A 379 18.69 1.41 32.16
N TYR A 380 17.56 0.72 31.98
CA TYR A 380 16.93 0.52 30.68
C TYR A 380 16.49 1.84 30.01
N LEU A 381 16.26 2.91 30.79
CA LEU A 381 15.90 4.24 30.29
C LEU A 381 17.02 4.84 29.43
N GLU A 382 18.26 4.77 29.93
CA GLU A 382 19.44 5.31 29.26
C GLU A 382 19.73 4.52 27.96
N ASP A 383 19.62 3.20 28.02
CA ASP A 383 19.73 2.33 26.83
C ASP A 383 18.69 2.70 25.75
N CYS A 384 17.42 2.86 26.14
CA CYS A 384 16.36 3.28 25.21
C CYS A 384 16.61 4.67 24.63
N GLN A 385 17.06 5.62 25.45
CA GLN A 385 17.40 6.95 24.98
C GLN A 385 18.55 6.93 23.97
N ASN A 386 19.59 6.13 24.23
CA ASN A 386 20.74 5.98 23.33
C ASN A 386 20.33 5.31 22.02
N LYS A 387 19.51 4.25 22.07
CA LYS A 387 18.93 3.63 20.86
C LYS A 387 18.15 4.65 20.03
N ARG A 388 17.30 5.47 20.67
CA ARG A 388 16.54 6.51 19.96
C ARG A 388 17.46 7.52 19.26
N LYS A 389 18.49 8.02 19.95
CA LYS A 389 19.46 8.98 19.38
C LYS A 389 20.23 8.39 18.19
N GLN A 390 20.58 7.11 18.26
CA GLN A 390 21.38 6.47 17.22
C GLN A 390 20.58 6.09 15.99
N ARG A 391 19.33 5.62 16.15
CA ARG A 391 18.58 4.93 15.09
C ARG A 391 17.63 5.82 14.29
N TYR A 392 17.09 6.88 14.88
CA TYR A 392 16.07 7.72 14.23
C TYR A 392 16.61 9.07 13.77
N GLN A 393 17.85 9.11 13.25
CA GLN A 393 18.45 10.34 12.73
C GLN A 393 17.71 10.83 11.47
N SER A 394 17.35 9.90 10.58
CA SER A 394 16.57 10.14 9.37
C SER A 394 15.83 8.88 8.98
N ALA A 395 14.60 9.00 8.47
CA ALA A 395 13.86 7.87 7.96
C ALA A 395 14.34 7.51 6.53
N PRO A 396 14.53 6.22 6.22
CA PRO A 396 14.81 5.77 4.86
C PRO A 396 13.69 6.08 3.87
N ARG A 397 14.03 6.18 2.58
CA ARG A 397 13.10 6.52 1.48
C ARG A 397 11.89 5.59 1.37
N ASN A 398 12.05 4.30 1.67
CA ASN A 398 10.95 3.33 1.67
C ASN A 398 9.96 3.57 2.82
N ILE A 399 10.40 4.08 3.98
CA ILE A 399 9.49 4.48 5.07
C ILE A 399 8.64 5.67 4.62
N HIS A 400 9.27 6.72 4.09
CA HIS A 400 8.55 7.88 3.55
C HIS A 400 7.52 7.46 2.48
N ARG A 401 7.91 6.54 1.59
CA ARG A 401 7.02 5.97 0.57
C ARG A 401 5.80 5.30 1.19
N HIS A 402 6.02 4.48 2.23
CA HIS A 402 4.93 3.82 2.95
C HIS A 402 3.99 4.83 3.63
N VAL A 403 4.53 5.87 4.27
CA VAL A 403 3.73 6.91 4.92
C VAL A 403 2.84 7.62 3.90
N LEU A 404 3.39 8.05 2.76
CA LEU A 404 2.63 8.67 1.67
C LEU A 404 1.52 7.76 1.18
N MET A 405 1.83 6.49 0.92
CA MET A 405 0.86 5.50 0.43
C MET A 405 -0.20 5.13 1.47
N SER A 406 0.09 5.29 2.77
CA SER A 406 -0.85 4.99 3.85
C SER A 406 -1.92 6.06 4.05
N GLU A 407 -1.64 7.30 3.65
CA GLU A 407 -2.53 8.47 3.77
C GLU A 407 -3.03 8.75 5.20
N ILE A 408 -2.27 8.34 6.21
CA ILE A 408 -2.54 8.69 7.61
C ILE A 408 -2.13 10.14 7.80
N LYS A 409 -3.11 11.03 8.00
CA LYS A 409 -2.94 12.49 7.99
C LYS A 409 -1.84 12.96 8.94
N GLU A 410 -1.84 12.45 10.15
CA GLU A 410 -0.89 12.80 11.21
C GLU A 410 0.53 12.36 10.85
N ALA A 411 0.69 11.22 10.16
CA ALA A 411 1.99 10.74 9.71
C ALA A 411 2.47 11.52 8.48
N THR A 412 1.60 11.77 7.49
CA THR A 412 1.93 12.57 6.31
C THR A 412 2.37 13.98 6.68
N ALA A 413 1.79 14.58 7.73
CA ALA A 413 2.17 15.90 8.23
C ALA A 413 3.60 15.96 8.80
N THR A 414 4.20 14.82 9.16
CA THR A 414 5.57 14.75 9.67
C THR A 414 6.64 14.59 8.58
N LEU A 415 6.22 14.38 7.33
CA LEU A 415 7.16 14.15 6.22
C LEU A 415 7.98 15.41 5.90
N PRO A 416 9.28 15.26 5.56
CA PRO A 416 10.09 16.38 5.09
C PRO A 416 9.50 17.03 3.83
N LEU A 417 9.70 18.35 3.68
CA LEU A 417 9.16 19.09 2.53
C LEU A 417 9.76 18.61 1.19
N GLU A 418 11.01 18.14 1.22
CA GLU A 418 11.73 17.56 0.08
C GLU A 418 11.07 16.27 -0.42
N VAL A 419 10.29 15.60 0.42
CA VAL A 419 9.54 14.39 0.09
C VAL A 419 8.18 14.77 -0.51
N THR A 420 7.45 15.71 0.09
CA THR A 420 6.08 16.05 -0.29
C THR A 420 5.98 16.90 -1.56
N THR A 421 7.08 17.52 -1.99
CA THR A 421 7.14 18.38 -3.19
C THR A 421 7.62 17.68 -4.46
N GLN A 422 7.96 16.38 -4.42
CA GLN A 422 8.48 15.66 -5.59
C GLN A 422 7.39 15.49 -6.67
N PRO A 423 7.72 15.61 -7.98
CA PRO A 423 6.78 15.37 -9.07
C PRO A 423 6.53 13.86 -9.25
N GLY A 424 5.41 13.50 -9.89
CA GLY A 424 5.12 12.10 -10.26
C GLY A 424 4.63 11.19 -9.13
N MET A 425 4.42 11.75 -7.93
CA MET A 425 4.05 11.02 -6.71
C MET A 425 2.74 10.25 -6.81
N GLY A 426 1.85 10.65 -7.72
CA GLY A 426 0.57 9.98 -7.92
C GLY A 426 0.70 8.56 -8.48
N PHE A 427 1.61 8.33 -9.44
CA PHE A 427 1.74 7.02 -10.11
C PHE A 427 2.96 6.23 -9.69
N ASP A 428 4.00 6.90 -9.23
CA ASP A 428 5.25 6.25 -8.84
C ASP A 428 5.84 6.94 -7.60
N PRO A 429 5.33 6.63 -6.39
CA PRO A 429 5.70 7.35 -5.18
C PRO A 429 7.15 7.06 -4.79
N LEU A 430 7.96 8.11 -4.78
CA LEU A 430 9.37 8.09 -4.41
C LEU A 430 10.15 6.94 -5.08
N PRO A 431 10.37 6.93 -6.41
CA PRO A 431 11.12 5.87 -7.10
C PRO A 431 12.51 5.63 -6.47
N PRO A 432 13.08 4.40 -6.50
CA PRO A 432 14.49 4.16 -6.13
C PRO A 432 15.43 5.04 -6.97
N LEU A 433 16.52 5.52 -6.35
CA LEU A 433 17.49 6.39 -7.03
C LEU A 433 18.30 5.64 -8.09
N ASP A 434 18.42 4.33 -7.91
CA ASP A 434 19.09 3.34 -8.76
C ASP A 434 18.10 2.61 -9.69
N SER A 435 17.02 3.29 -10.10
CA SER A 435 16.02 2.72 -11.00
C SER A 435 16.64 2.21 -12.31
N ILE A 436 16.28 0.99 -12.70
CA ILE A 436 16.74 0.32 -13.91
C ILE A 436 15.77 0.65 -15.06
N VAL A 437 16.26 1.39 -16.06
CA VAL A 437 15.45 1.81 -17.21
C VAL A 437 15.45 0.72 -18.28
N SER A 438 14.28 0.14 -18.56
CA SER A 438 14.14 -0.89 -19.61
C SER A 438 13.90 -0.29 -21.01
N TYR A 439 13.29 0.89 -21.10
CA TYR A 439 13.07 1.61 -22.36
C TYR A 439 12.95 3.12 -22.10
N ILE A 440 13.39 3.92 -23.07
CA ILE A 440 13.45 5.38 -22.96
C ILE A 440 12.34 6.00 -23.79
N ARG A 441 11.63 6.97 -23.21
CA ARG A 441 10.64 7.78 -23.93
C ARG A 441 11.34 8.63 -24.99
N PRO A 442 10.94 8.58 -26.26
CA PRO A 442 11.49 9.45 -27.29
C PRO A 442 11.38 10.92 -26.87
N GLU A 443 12.42 11.70 -27.12
CA GLU A 443 12.36 13.15 -26.91
C GLU A 443 11.19 13.72 -27.71
N ARG A 444 10.41 14.61 -27.07
CA ARG A 444 9.41 15.38 -27.80
C ARG A 444 10.14 16.22 -28.83
N TYR A 445 10.08 15.81 -30.10
CA TYR A 445 10.29 16.74 -31.19
C TYR A 445 9.15 17.74 -31.14
N TYR A 446 9.31 18.79 -30.33
CA TYR A 446 8.72 20.06 -30.66
C TYR A 446 9.32 20.40 -32.02
N LEU A 447 8.62 20.02 -33.10
CA LEU A 447 8.80 20.66 -34.39
C LEU A 447 8.75 22.14 -34.05
N ASN A 448 9.92 22.78 -34.13
CA ASN A 448 10.08 24.20 -34.00
C ASN A 448 9.00 24.85 -34.88
N ALA A 449 7.91 25.27 -34.26
CA ALA A 449 6.88 26.08 -34.93
C ALA A 449 7.50 27.41 -35.42
N LEU A 450 8.73 27.72 -34.99
CA LEU A 450 9.59 28.80 -35.48
C LEU A 450 10.38 28.45 -36.76
N LYS A 451 10.60 27.17 -37.11
CA LYS A 451 11.30 26.79 -38.37
C LYS A 451 10.37 26.69 -39.58
N PHE A 452 9.06 26.48 -39.38
CA PHE A 452 8.07 26.60 -40.46
C PHE A 452 7.68 28.05 -40.76
N SER A 453 7.81 28.97 -39.79
CA SER A 453 7.69 30.41 -40.05
C SER A 453 8.86 30.94 -40.89
N ALA A 454 10.07 30.41 -40.70
CA ALA A 454 11.26 30.84 -41.45
C ALA A 454 11.31 30.38 -42.92
N LEU A 455 10.45 29.44 -43.34
CA LEU A 455 10.38 28.96 -44.72
C LEU A 455 9.24 29.61 -45.53
N TYR A 456 8.39 30.42 -44.89
CA TYR A 456 7.42 31.28 -45.58
C TYR A 456 7.96 32.70 -45.86
N ASP A 457 9.06 33.09 -45.20
CA ASP A 457 9.68 34.43 -45.36
C ASP A 457 10.88 34.49 -46.33
N THR A 458 11.29 33.36 -46.92
CA THR A 458 12.23 33.36 -48.06
C THR A 458 11.50 32.86 -49.29
N GLY A 459 10.93 33.80 -50.05
CA GLY A 459 10.23 33.53 -51.29
C GLY A 459 11.14 32.89 -52.34
N LEU A 460 11.18 31.55 -52.37
CA LEU A 460 11.55 30.77 -53.54
C LEU A 460 11.20 29.29 -53.32
N LEU A 461 10.02 28.86 -53.79
CA LEU A 461 9.83 27.54 -54.40
C LEU A 461 8.48 27.49 -55.09
N MET A 462 8.52 27.85 -56.36
CA MET A 462 7.54 27.52 -57.37
C MET A 462 7.60 26.00 -57.57
N VAL A 463 6.70 25.25 -56.94
CA VAL A 463 6.39 23.88 -57.34
C VAL A 463 4.92 23.83 -57.73
N ARG A 464 4.71 23.61 -59.04
CA ARG A 464 3.44 23.32 -59.69
C ARG A 464 2.63 22.31 -58.86
N ALA A 465 1.48 22.75 -58.37
CA ALA A 465 0.40 21.86 -57.98
C ALA A 465 -0.49 21.65 -59.22
N ASP A 466 -0.37 20.49 -59.86
CA ASP A 466 -1.37 20.06 -60.82
C ASP A 466 -2.65 19.70 -60.06
N PHE A 467 -3.67 20.54 -60.30
CA PHE A 467 -5.03 20.42 -59.82
C PHE A 467 -5.74 19.28 -60.57
N CYS A 468 -6.15 18.21 -59.87
CA CYS A 468 -7.34 17.45 -60.26
C CYS A 468 -8.49 17.87 -59.35
N ALA A 469 -9.33 18.74 -59.91
CA ALA A 469 -10.58 19.20 -59.31
C ALA A 469 -11.65 18.10 -59.34
N GLY A 470 -12.33 17.91 -58.21
CA GLY A 470 -13.58 17.16 -58.07
C GLY A 470 -14.22 17.52 -56.72
N SER A 471 -15.18 18.43 -56.75
CA SER A 471 -15.88 19.11 -55.63
C SER A 471 -16.97 18.22 -54.98
N PRO A 472 -17.85 18.71 -54.06
CA PRO A 472 -17.70 19.64 -52.93
C PRO A 472 -18.40 19.17 -51.63
N SER A 473 -17.77 19.32 -50.46
CA SER A 473 -18.43 19.68 -49.18
C SER A 473 -17.40 19.86 -48.05
N GLY A 474 -16.49 20.83 -48.23
CA GLY A 474 -15.51 21.22 -47.22
C GLY A 474 -15.95 22.48 -46.47
N LEU A 475 -16.43 22.33 -45.24
CA LEU A 475 -16.38 23.40 -44.25
C LEU A 475 -14.93 23.49 -43.75
N SER A 476 -14.24 24.51 -44.22
CA SER A 476 -12.80 24.75 -44.02
C SER A 476 -12.44 25.01 -42.55
N LEU A 477 -11.42 24.29 -42.09
CA LEU A 477 -10.71 24.41 -40.81
C LEU A 477 -10.07 25.80 -40.56
N ALA A 478 -10.13 26.74 -41.51
CA ALA A 478 -9.51 28.05 -41.40
C ALA A 478 -10.32 29.10 -40.60
N ARG A 479 -11.55 28.80 -40.18
CA ARG A 479 -12.39 29.74 -39.38
C ARG A 479 -12.38 29.53 -37.86
N LEU A 480 -11.87 28.41 -37.35
CA LEU A 480 -11.85 28.14 -35.90
C LEU A 480 -10.61 28.70 -35.19
N VAL A 481 -9.52 28.97 -35.91
CA VAL A 481 -8.28 29.52 -35.34
C VAL A 481 -8.35 31.05 -35.15
N SER A 482 -9.29 31.74 -35.80
CA SER A 482 -9.42 33.21 -35.69
C SER A 482 -10.33 33.70 -34.56
N ILE A 483 -10.99 32.82 -33.80
CA ILE A 483 -11.87 33.21 -32.67
C ILE A 483 -11.16 33.04 -31.31
N TYR A 484 -10.10 32.23 -31.21
CA TYR A 484 -9.44 31.95 -29.93
C TYR A 484 -8.31 32.92 -29.54
N CYS A 485 -7.82 33.76 -30.47
CA CYS A 485 -6.74 34.72 -30.19
C CYS A 485 -7.23 36.12 -29.78
N THR A 486 -8.53 36.44 -29.88
CA THR A 486 -9.06 37.77 -29.55
C THR A 486 -9.66 37.90 -28.14
N THR A 487 -9.76 36.80 -27.39
CA THR A 487 -10.37 36.78 -26.04
C THR A 487 -9.35 36.76 -24.89
N ARG A 488 -8.05 36.64 -25.19
CA ARG A 488 -6.98 36.57 -24.17
C ARG A 488 -6.22 37.88 -23.92
N HIS A 489 -6.54 38.96 -24.64
CA HIS A 489 -5.94 40.28 -24.45
C HIS A 489 -6.85 41.33 -23.77
N SER A 490 -8.09 40.96 -23.43
CA SER A 490 -9.06 41.86 -22.80
C SER A 490 -9.36 41.57 -21.32
N HIS A 491 -8.67 40.63 -20.68
CA HIS A 491 -8.84 40.32 -19.25
C HIS A 491 -7.65 40.66 -18.34
N GLN A 492 -6.60 41.32 -18.87
CA GLN A 492 -5.40 41.70 -18.11
C GLN A 492 -5.24 43.22 -17.91
N MET A 493 -6.34 43.98 -17.99
CA MET A 493 -6.36 45.46 -17.83
C MET A 493 -7.55 45.93 -16.98
N LEU A 494 -7.92 45.20 -15.91
CA LEU A 494 -8.94 45.64 -14.96
C LEU A 494 -8.73 44.94 -13.60
N THR A 495 -7.63 45.28 -12.91
CA THR A 495 -7.46 45.19 -11.43
C THR A 495 -6.09 45.79 -11.04
N GLN A 496 -5.88 47.05 -11.39
CA GLN A 496 -4.97 47.94 -10.68
C GLN A 496 -5.60 49.33 -10.68
N ARG A 497 -6.39 49.61 -9.64
CA ARG A 497 -6.62 50.92 -9.04
C ARG A 497 -7.22 50.74 -7.66
#